data_AF-A0A929V6H0-F1
#
_entry.id   AF-A0A929V6H0-F1
#
_cell.length_a   1.000
_cell.length_b   1.000
_cell.length_c   1.000
_cell.angle_alpha   90.00
_cell.angle_beta   90.00
_cell.angle_gamma   90.00
#
_symmetry.space_group_name_H-M   'P 1'
#
loop_
_entity.id
_entity.type
_entity.pdbx_description
1 polymer ?
#
loop_
_entity_poly.entity_id
_entity_poly.type
_entity_poly.pdbx_seq_one_letter_code
_entity_poly.pdbx_strand_id
1 'polypeptide(L)'
;MKIKKYLISAMAIFLMGSMVACQSKPAENKKAEEKKEEKKEEKQVEKASEEEKAATIKALEEQKKIELEIPNLKDSDKQSIENKYANLISSVKEDKMGKEDVLKLKDAAENYVNNVKESRGEKVEKKEEK
;
A
#
# COMPACT_ATOMS: atom_id res chain seq x y z
N MET A 1 12.02 -25.98 5.76
CA MET A 1 12.01 -24.72 4.97
C MET A 1 10.58 -24.41 4.50
N LYS A 2 9.93 -23.41 5.10
CA LYS A 2 8.51 -23.03 4.83
C LYS A 2 8.33 -21.56 4.38
N ILE A 3 9.39 -20.89 3.94
CA ILE A 3 9.38 -19.45 3.58
C ILE A 3 8.79 -19.20 2.17
N LYS A 4 8.71 -20.23 1.31
CA LYS A 4 8.32 -20.09 -0.10
C LYS A 4 6.86 -19.66 -0.34
N LYS A 5 5.97 -19.71 0.67
CA LYS A 5 4.54 -19.37 0.48
C LYS A 5 4.23 -17.88 0.59
N TYR A 6 5.09 -17.07 1.23
CA TYR A 6 4.79 -15.65 1.47
C TYR A 6 5.22 -14.72 0.34
N LEU A 7 6.10 -15.17 -0.56
CA LEU A 7 6.53 -14.39 -1.73
C LEU A 7 5.37 -14.13 -2.71
N ILE A 8 4.40 -15.04 -2.78
CA ILE A 8 3.30 -14.99 -3.76
C ILE A 8 2.25 -13.92 -3.40
N SER A 9 2.13 -13.54 -2.13
CA SER A 9 1.13 -12.54 -1.69
C SER A 9 1.50 -11.11 -2.06
N ALA A 10 2.78 -10.80 -2.33
CA ALA A 10 3.25 -9.44 -2.59
C ALA A 10 2.96 -8.95 -4.02
N MET A 11 2.80 -9.85 -5.00
CA MET A 11 2.53 -9.48 -6.40
C MET A 11 1.07 -9.08 -6.66
N ALA A 12 0.13 -9.49 -5.80
CA ALA A 12 -1.29 -9.22 -6.01
C ALA A 12 -1.67 -7.75 -5.78
N ILE A 13 -0.93 -7.02 -4.93
CA ILE A 13 -1.23 -5.62 -4.60
C ILE A 13 -0.85 -4.68 -5.77
N PHE A 14 0.12 -5.05 -6.61
CA PHE A 14 0.54 -4.25 -7.76
C PHE A 14 -0.51 -4.19 -8.87
N LEU A 15 -1.30 -5.26 -9.05
CA LEU A 15 -2.24 -5.40 -10.17
C LEU A 15 -3.49 -4.52 -10.07
N MET A 16 -3.84 -4.01 -8.88
CA MET A 16 -4.98 -3.09 -8.73
C MET A 16 -4.62 -1.61 -8.99
N GLY A 17 -3.33 -1.26 -9.08
CA GLY A 17 -2.87 0.11 -9.34
C GLY A 17 -2.77 0.49 -10.82
N SER A 18 -2.93 -0.45 -11.76
CA SER A 18 -2.59 -0.23 -13.17
C SER A 18 -3.77 -0.02 -14.13
N MET A 19 -5.02 0.05 -13.67
CA MET A 19 -6.18 0.30 -14.55
C MET A 19 -6.62 1.78 -14.66
N VAL A 20 -5.86 2.73 -14.11
CA VAL A 20 -6.18 4.18 -14.17
C VAL A 20 -5.17 4.94 -15.07
N ALA A 21 -4.78 4.37 -16.21
CA ALA A 21 -3.93 5.12 -17.17
C ALA A 21 -4.03 4.69 -18.65
N CYS A 22 -5.08 4.00 -19.08
CA CYS A 22 -5.29 3.64 -20.49
C CYS A 22 -6.60 4.20 -21.06
N GLN A 23 -6.76 5.53 -21.07
CA GLN A 23 -7.68 6.19 -22.01
C GLN A 23 -7.07 7.50 -22.50
N SER A 24 -6.10 7.41 -23.42
CA SER A 24 -5.62 8.57 -24.17
C SER A 24 -5.30 8.18 -25.61
N LYS A 25 -6.36 7.88 -26.39
CA LYS A 25 -6.58 8.32 -27.78
C LYS A 25 -7.77 7.56 -28.39
N PRO A 26 -8.66 8.28 -29.09
CA PRO A 26 -8.53 8.27 -30.55
C PRO A 26 -8.54 9.67 -31.16
N ALA A 27 -7.92 9.78 -32.34
CA ALA A 27 -7.87 10.98 -33.15
C ALA A 27 -9.23 11.27 -33.82
N GLU A 28 -9.54 12.57 -33.93
CA GLU A 28 -10.37 13.27 -34.92
C GLU A 28 -11.68 12.62 -35.43
N ASN A 29 -12.85 13.21 -35.12
CA ASN A 29 -13.52 14.24 -35.94
C ASN A 29 -15.03 14.40 -35.58
N LYS A 30 -15.49 15.66 -35.64
CA LYS A 30 -16.86 16.16 -35.97
C LYS A 30 -18.03 16.09 -34.96
N LYS A 31 -18.41 17.31 -34.56
CA LYS A 31 -19.77 17.93 -34.51
C LYS A 31 -20.81 17.47 -33.45
N ALA A 32 -21.52 18.52 -33.00
CA ALA A 32 -22.85 18.57 -32.37
C ALA A 32 -22.91 18.38 -30.84
N GLU A 33 -22.87 19.52 -30.17
CA GLU A 33 -23.85 19.97 -29.17
C GLU A 33 -24.84 18.91 -28.64
N GLU A 34 -24.64 18.47 -27.40
CA GLU A 34 -25.77 18.32 -26.47
C GLU A 34 -25.27 18.37 -25.02
N LYS A 35 -25.94 19.23 -24.27
CA LYS A 35 -25.79 19.51 -22.86
C LYS A 35 -26.33 18.30 -22.09
N LYS A 36 -25.47 17.54 -21.42
CA LYS A 36 -25.91 16.64 -20.34
C LYS A 36 -24.97 16.79 -19.15
N GLU A 37 -25.50 17.41 -18.11
CA GLU A 37 -24.96 17.39 -16.76
C GLU A 37 -24.66 15.96 -16.36
N GLU A 38 -23.41 15.53 -16.43
CA GLU A 38 -22.91 14.49 -15.54
C GLU A 38 -22.08 15.21 -14.48
N LYS A 39 -22.82 15.59 -13.44
CA LYS A 39 -22.34 15.74 -12.07
C LYS A 39 -21.53 14.48 -11.75
N LYS A 40 -20.26 14.48 -12.12
CA LYS A 40 -19.27 13.50 -11.66
C LYS A 40 -19.23 13.72 -10.16
N GLU A 41 -19.91 12.88 -9.40
CA GLU A 41 -19.59 12.65 -8.00
C GLU A 41 -18.10 12.35 -7.97
N GLU A 42 -17.29 13.38 -7.78
CA GLU A 42 -16.03 13.25 -7.08
C GLU A 42 -16.44 12.69 -5.72
N LYS A 43 -16.48 11.35 -5.64
CA LYS A 43 -16.48 10.61 -4.40
C LYS A 43 -15.28 11.20 -3.66
N GLN A 44 -15.54 12.15 -2.76
CA GLN A 44 -14.49 12.78 -1.97
C GLN A 44 -13.82 11.63 -1.27
N VAL A 45 -12.65 11.24 -1.78
CA VAL A 45 -11.87 10.18 -1.18
C VAL A 45 -11.43 10.77 0.15
N GLU A 46 -12.13 10.36 1.21
CA GLU A 46 -11.85 10.82 2.56
C GLU A 46 -10.36 10.65 2.81
N LYS A 47 -9.70 11.73 3.25
CA LYS A 47 -8.27 11.69 3.54
C LYS A 47 -8.07 11.09 4.91
N ALA A 48 -7.02 10.28 5.06
CA ALA A 48 -6.62 9.78 6.36
C ALA A 48 -6.27 10.95 7.27
N SER A 49 -6.64 10.86 8.54
CA SER A 49 -6.18 11.81 9.54
C SER A 49 -4.66 11.75 9.70
N GLU A 50 -4.04 12.79 10.27
CA GLU A 50 -2.61 12.77 10.56
C GLU A 50 -2.22 11.61 11.49
N GLU A 51 -3.10 11.25 12.42
CA GLU A 51 -2.92 10.12 13.32
C GLU A 51 -2.94 8.77 12.57
N GLU A 52 -3.90 8.60 11.65
CA GLU A 52 -4.00 7.39 10.82
C GLU A 52 -2.79 7.26 9.89
N LYS A 53 -2.33 8.37 9.31
CA LYS A 53 -1.09 8.40 8.51
C LYS A 53 0.12 8.02 9.35
N ALA A 54 0.28 8.61 10.53
CA ALA A 54 1.41 8.35 11.41
C ALA A 54 1.44 6.88 11.87
N ALA A 55 0.29 6.31 12.23
CA ALA A 55 0.17 4.90 12.58
C ALA A 55 0.54 3.99 11.40
N THR A 56 0.06 4.31 10.20
CA THR A 56 0.38 3.56 8.97
C THR A 56 1.87 3.62 8.65
N ILE A 57 2.48 4.80 8.73
CA ILE A 57 3.92 4.99 8.49
C ILE A 57 4.74 4.18 9.49
N LYS A 58 4.37 4.20 10.78
CA LYS A 58 5.05 3.40 11.81
C LYS A 58 4.98 1.90 11.50
N ALA A 59 3.82 1.39 11.11
CA ALA A 59 3.67 -0.03 10.74
C ALA A 59 4.52 -0.39 9.52
N LEU A 60 4.58 0.49 8.51
CA LEU A 60 5.43 0.31 7.33
C LEU A 60 6.93 0.34 7.66
N GLU A 61 7.38 1.23 8.54
CA GLU A 61 8.77 1.28 9.00
C GLU A 61 9.17 0.01 9.77
N GLU A 62 8.26 -0.50 10.60
CA GLU A 62 8.48 -1.74 11.35
C GLU A 62 8.53 -2.96 10.42
N GLN A 63 7.64 -3.02 9.42
CA GLN A 63 7.69 -4.03 8.37
C GLN A 63 9.00 -3.96 7.57
N LYS A 64 9.40 -2.75 7.15
CA LYS A 64 10.67 -2.50 6.43
C LYS A 64 11.85 -3.07 7.20
N LYS A 65 11.91 -2.81 8.51
CA LYS A 65 12.99 -3.29 9.37
C LYS A 65 13.07 -4.82 9.37
N ILE A 66 11.93 -5.50 9.50
CA ILE A 66 11.87 -6.97 9.45
C ILE A 66 12.32 -7.52 8.10
N GLU A 67 11.91 -6.88 6.98
CA GLU A 67 12.35 -7.29 5.65
C GLU A 67 13.87 -7.09 5.49
N LEU A 68 14.46 -6.01 6.00
CA LEU A 68 15.91 -5.78 5.96
C LEU A 68 16.71 -6.71 6.88
N GLU A 69 16.10 -7.28 7.92
CA GLU A 69 16.72 -8.28 8.81
C GLU A 69 16.81 -9.68 8.16
N ILE A 70 16.25 -9.89 6.97
CA ILE A 70 16.36 -11.18 6.28
C ILE A 70 17.85 -11.48 6.00
N PRO A 71 18.37 -12.63 6.47
CA PRO A 71 19.78 -12.95 6.28
C PRO A 71 20.09 -13.17 4.80
N ASN A 72 21.31 -12.85 4.40
CA ASN A 72 21.84 -13.04 3.04
C ASN A 72 21.11 -12.21 1.95
N LEU A 73 20.46 -11.09 2.30
CA LEU A 73 19.99 -10.13 1.32
C LEU A 73 21.16 -9.48 0.57
N LYS A 74 21.06 -9.42 -0.76
CA LYS A 74 22.00 -8.65 -1.59
C LYS A 74 21.77 -7.16 -1.38
N ASP A 75 22.78 -6.35 -1.63
CA ASP A 75 22.65 -4.89 -1.49
C ASP A 75 21.62 -4.30 -2.46
N SER A 76 21.48 -4.88 -3.65
CA SER A 76 20.40 -4.54 -4.60
C SER A 76 19.01 -4.79 -4.03
N ASP A 77 18.85 -5.88 -3.25
CA ASP A 77 17.57 -6.24 -2.65
C ASP A 77 17.25 -5.29 -1.49
N LYS A 78 18.25 -4.96 -0.66
CA LYS A 78 18.13 -3.96 0.41
C LYS A 78 17.72 -2.60 -0.16
N GLN A 79 18.40 -2.12 -1.19
CA GLN A 79 18.08 -0.85 -1.85
C GLN A 79 16.66 -0.87 -2.45
N SER A 80 16.25 -1.99 -3.03
CA SER A 80 14.89 -2.16 -3.56
C SER A 80 13.83 -2.10 -2.47
N ILE A 81 14.08 -2.73 -1.31
CA ILE A 81 13.23 -2.65 -0.12
C ILE A 81 13.16 -1.20 0.36
N GLU A 82 14.29 -0.52 0.53
CA GLU A 82 14.33 0.88 0.96
C GLU A 82 13.52 1.80 0.05
N ASN A 83 13.70 1.68 -1.26
CA ASN A 83 12.98 2.47 -2.26
C ASN A 83 11.47 2.20 -2.23
N LYS A 84 11.06 0.93 -2.11
CA LYS A 84 9.64 0.54 -2.00
C LYS A 84 8.97 1.25 -0.82
N TYR A 85 9.57 1.17 0.36
CA TYR A 85 8.99 1.78 1.56
C TYR A 85 9.06 3.31 1.56
N ALA A 86 10.13 3.91 1.02
CA ALA A 86 10.21 5.35 0.84
C ALA A 86 9.04 5.86 -0.02
N ASN A 87 8.76 5.19 -1.14
CA ASN A 87 7.67 5.56 -2.05
C ASN A 87 6.28 5.40 -1.40
N LEU A 88 6.04 4.31 -0.67
CA LEU A 88 4.79 4.09 0.04
C LEU A 88 4.57 5.14 1.13
N ILE A 89 5.59 5.39 1.97
CA ILE A 89 5.52 6.38 3.05
C ILE A 89 5.28 7.78 2.47
N SER A 90 5.97 8.18 1.40
CA SER A 90 5.72 9.46 0.75
C SER A 90 4.29 9.55 0.19
N SER A 91 3.75 8.46 -0.38
CA SER A 91 2.38 8.44 -0.89
C SER A 91 1.33 8.61 0.21
N VAL A 92 1.57 8.05 1.41
CA VAL A 92 0.73 8.26 2.60
C VAL A 92 0.85 9.70 3.12
N LYS A 93 2.08 10.24 3.18
CA LYS A 93 2.33 11.62 3.66
C LYS A 93 1.71 12.68 2.76
N GLU A 94 1.84 12.50 1.44
CA GLU A 94 1.41 13.47 0.42
C GLU A 94 -0.06 13.31 0.01
N ASP A 95 -0.86 12.57 0.78
CA ASP A 95 -2.28 12.35 0.49
C ASP A 95 -2.56 11.77 -0.90
N LYS A 96 -1.60 11.01 -1.45
CA LYS A 96 -1.76 10.32 -2.74
C LYS A 96 -2.61 9.04 -2.63
N MET A 97 -3.02 8.68 -1.41
CA MET A 97 -3.84 7.51 -1.08
C MET A 97 -5.10 7.95 -0.34
N GLY A 98 -6.21 7.22 -0.53
CA GLY A 98 -7.43 7.43 0.25
C GLY A 98 -7.34 6.84 1.65
N LYS A 99 -8.16 7.32 2.59
CA LYS A 99 -8.22 6.83 3.98
C LYS A 99 -8.38 5.32 4.06
N GLU A 100 -9.29 4.75 3.27
CA GLU A 100 -9.52 3.31 3.24
C GLU A 100 -8.25 2.53 2.84
N ASP A 101 -7.51 3.02 1.84
CA ASP A 101 -6.26 2.39 1.38
C ASP A 101 -5.14 2.57 2.42
N VAL A 102 -5.07 3.73 3.08
CA VAL A 102 -4.11 3.99 4.17
C VAL A 102 -4.35 3.01 5.33
N LEU A 103 -5.61 2.82 5.75
CA LEU A 103 -5.96 1.89 6.82
C LEU A 103 -5.70 0.43 6.43
N LYS A 104 -6.08 0.00 5.21
CA LYS A 104 -5.74 -1.34 4.72
C LYS A 104 -4.23 -1.58 4.68
N LEU A 105 -3.45 -0.56 4.31
CA LEU A 105 -2.00 -0.64 4.29
C LEU A 105 -1.42 -0.82 5.69
N LYS A 106 -1.96 -0.10 6.68
CA LYS A 106 -1.62 -0.27 8.10
C LYS A 106 -1.93 -1.69 8.57
N ASP A 107 -3.15 -2.17 8.37
CA ASP A 107 -3.58 -3.49 8.84
C ASP A 107 -2.75 -4.62 8.19
N ALA A 108 -2.44 -4.49 6.90
CA ALA A 108 -1.56 -5.43 6.21
C ALA A 108 -0.13 -5.43 6.78
N ALA A 109 0.41 -4.26 7.08
CA ALA A 109 1.76 -4.12 7.66
C ALA A 109 1.81 -4.67 9.09
N GLU A 110 0.85 -4.33 9.95
CA GLU A 110 0.73 -4.86 11.31
C GLU A 110 0.59 -6.39 11.30
N ASN A 111 -0.27 -6.93 10.42
CA ASN A 111 -0.45 -8.37 10.27
C ASN A 111 0.85 -9.08 9.84
N TYR A 112 1.61 -8.51 8.91
CA TYR A 112 2.91 -9.06 8.52
C TYR A 112 3.88 -9.08 9.71
N VAL A 113 4.02 -7.95 10.39
CA VAL A 113 4.91 -7.79 11.56
C VAL A 113 4.56 -8.81 12.63
N ASN A 114 3.29 -8.91 12.98
CA ASN A 114 2.77 -9.85 13.99
C ASN A 114 3.02 -11.30 13.60
N ASN A 115 2.75 -11.68 12.34
CA ASN A 115 3.00 -13.05 11.87
C ASN A 115 4.48 -13.43 11.93
N VAL A 116 5.39 -12.50 11.61
CA VAL A 116 6.83 -12.75 11.71
C VAL A 116 7.28 -12.83 13.16
N LYS A 117 6.81 -11.94 14.04
CA LYS A 117 7.09 -11.98 15.48
C LYS A 117 6.59 -13.27 16.12
N GLU A 118 5.36 -13.69 15.83
CA GLU A 118 4.80 -14.98 16.27
C GLU A 118 5.65 -16.16 15.80
N SER A 119 6.11 -16.12 14.53
CA SER A 119 6.99 -17.16 13.98
C SER A 119 8.36 -17.20 14.65
N ARG A 120 8.83 -16.08 15.21
CA ARG A 120 10.06 -15.96 16.01
C ARG A 120 9.85 -16.33 17.48
N GLY A 121 8.62 -16.61 17.90
CA GLY A 121 8.27 -16.89 19.30
C GLY A 121 8.21 -15.65 20.19
N GLU A 122 8.17 -14.45 19.60
CA GLU A 122 7.97 -13.20 20.34
C GLU A 122 6.50 -13.09 20.77
N LYS A 123 6.25 -12.60 21.99
CA LYS A 123 4.89 -12.30 22.45
C LYS A 123 4.33 -11.15 21.61
N VAL A 124 3.23 -11.43 20.91
CA VAL A 124 2.46 -10.42 20.19
C VAL A 124 1.19 -10.13 20.96
N GLU A 125 0.97 -8.87 21.34
CA GLU A 125 -0.32 -8.41 21.84
C GLU A 125 -1.30 -8.34 20.66
N LYS A 126 -2.08 -9.40 20.45
CA LYS A 126 -3.20 -9.36 19.51
C LYS A 126 -4.22 -8.37 20.06
N LYS A 127 -4.55 -7.33 19.28
CA LYS A 127 -5.82 -6.64 19.47
C LYS A 127 -6.90 -7.64 19.08
N GLU A 128 -7.59 -8.19 20.08
CA GLU A 128 -8.80 -8.96 19.86
C GLU A 128 -9.79 -8.05 19.11
N GLU A 129 -10.10 -8.41 17.86
CA GLU A 129 -11.29 -7.90 17.17
C GLU A 129 -12.50 -8.30 18.04
N LYS A 130 -13.22 -7.30 18.55
CA LYS A 130 -14.36 -7.48 19.44
C LYS A 130 -15.63 -6.97 18.76
#